data_AF-A0A926S0R9-F1
#
_entry.id   AF-A0A926S0R9-F1
#
_cell.length_a   1.000
_cell.length_b   1.000
_cell.length_c   1.000
_cell.angle_alpha   90.00
_cell.angle_beta   90.00
_cell.angle_gamma   90.00
#
_symmetry.space_group_name_H-M   'P 1'
#
loop_
_entity.id
_entity.type
_entity.pdbx_description
1 polymer ?
#
loop_
_entity_poly.entity_id
_entity_poly.type
_entity_poly.pdbx_seq_one_letter_code
_entity_poly.pdbx_strand_id
1 'polypeptide(L)'
;MRKLLKVEKKKFFSYNYLNDKHKKIDWTIRLIFIVLLFIGNFINVTRDPLESIWFLETHVLLFVFIIASETTRAIMEKRFAENKNDYIFTTLQLVFMSISFLSLFTTNFFGWFR
;
A
#
# COMPACT_ATOMS: atom_id res chain seq x y z
N MET A 1 16.86 -10.63 2.93
CA MET A 1 15.91 -11.49 2.18
C MET A 1 16.27 -11.68 0.71
N ARG A 2 16.57 -10.63 -0.08
CA ARG A 2 16.80 -10.76 -1.54
C ARG A 2 17.81 -11.85 -1.96
N LYS A 3 19.00 -11.87 -1.35
CA LYS A 3 20.04 -12.88 -1.61
C LYS A 3 19.63 -14.29 -1.16
N LEU A 4 18.81 -14.39 -0.10
CA LEU A 4 18.33 -15.66 0.45
C LEU A 4 17.25 -16.29 -0.44
N LEU A 5 16.33 -15.48 -0.96
CA LEU A 5 15.21 -15.91 -1.79
C LEU A 5 15.56 -16.01 -3.28
N LYS A 6 16.77 -15.61 -3.68
CA LYS A 6 17.23 -15.55 -5.09
C LYS A 6 16.24 -14.78 -5.99
N VAL A 7 15.75 -13.65 -5.49
CA VAL A 7 14.81 -12.77 -6.21
C VAL A 7 15.54 -11.53 -6.73
N GLU A 8 15.10 -11.02 -7.87
CA GLU A 8 15.68 -9.81 -8.45
C GLU A 8 15.30 -8.55 -7.66
N LYS A 9 16.10 -7.49 -7.81
CA LYS A 9 15.78 -6.19 -7.19
C LYS A 9 14.62 -5.55 -7.95
N LYS A 10 13.41 -5.73 -7.47
CA LYS A 10 12.26 -4.94 -7.95
C LYS A 10 12.34 -3.52 -7.38
N LYS A 11 12.05 -2.53 -8.23
CA LYS A 11 11.91 -1.13 -7.80
C LYS A 11 10.58 -0.99 -7.05
N PHE A 12 10.59 -0.28 -5.92
CA PHE A 12 9.38 0.10 -5.20
C PHE A 12 8.42 0.81 -6.16
N PHE A 13 7.13 0.44 -6.13
CA PHE A 13 6.09 1.00 -7.00
C PHE A 13 6.34 0.89 -8.52
N SER A 14 7.29 0.06 -8.97
CA SER A 14 7.56 -0.06 -10.41
C SER A 14 6.46 -0.78 -11.17
N TYR A 15 6.27 -0.34 -12.42
CA TYR A 15 5.38 -0.89 -13.42
C TYR A 15 5.83 -2.28 -13.89
N ASN A 16 5.79 -3.27 -13.00
CA ASN A 16 6.11 -4.66 -13.30
C ASN A 16 4.82 -5.47 -13.39
N TYR A 17 4.05 -5.22 -14.45
CA TYR A 17 2.84 -5.98 -14.71
C TYR A 17 3.20 -7.35 -15.28
N LEU A 18 2.84 -8.41 -14.55
CA LEU A 18 2.99 -9.79 -15.01
C LEU A 18 2.05 -10.12 -16.17
N ASN A 19 0.91 -9.44 -16.26
CA ASN A 19 -0.05 -9.57 -17.37
C ASN A 19 -0.98 -8.34 -17.45
N ASP A 20 -1.80 -8.30 -18.51
CA ASP A 20 -2.77 -7.21 -18.72
C ASP A 20 -3.86 -7.14 -17.64
N LYS A 21 -4.19 -8.28 -17.01
CA LYS A 21 -5.15 -8.31 -15.89
C LYS A 21 -4.59 -7.57 -14.68
N HIS A 22 -3.31 -7.79 -14.33
CA HIS A 22 -2.61 -7.08 -13.25
C HIS A 22 -2.61 -5.58 -13.53
N LYS A 23 -2.26 -5.19 -14.77
CA LYS A 23 -2.29 -3.79 -15.21
C LYS A 23 -3.66 -3.15 -15.03
N LYS A 24 -4.72 -3.82 -15.45
CA LYS A 24 -6.10 -3.31 -15.33
C LYS A 24 -6.54 -3.17 -13.87
N ILE A 25 -6.23 -4.14 -13.02
CA ILE A 25 -6.56 -4.09 -11.59
C ILE A 25 -5.79 -2.95 -10.91
N ASP A 26 -4.47 -2.87 -11.09
CA ASP A 26 -3.65 -1.81 -10.51
C ASP A 26 -4.11 -0.42 -10.94
N TRP A 27 -4.45 -0.25 -12.22
CA TRP A 27 -4.96 1.01 -12.73
C TRP A 27 -6.32 1.38 -12.14
N THR A 28 -7.19 0.38 -11.96
CA THR A 28 -8.50 0.56 -11.31
C THR A 28 -8.34 0.96 -9.84
N ILE A 29 -7.46 0.28 -9.09
CA ILE A 29 -7.15 0.62 -7.69
C ILE A 29 -6.64 2.06 -7.62
N ARG A 30 -5.69 2.44 -8.48
CA ARG A 30 -5.17 3.82 -8.52
C ARG A 30 -6.26 4.85 -8.78
N LEU A 31 -7.14 4.61 -9.75
CA LEU A 31 -8.23 5.53 -10.06
C LEU A 31 -9.19 5.69 -8.88
N ILE A 32 -9.59 4.58 -8.25
CA ILE A 32 -10.48 4.59 -7.08
C ILE A 32 -9.85 5.40 -5.94
N PHE A 33 -8.58 5.16 -5.61
CA PHE A 33 -7.93 5.87 -4.53
C PHE A 33 -7.69 7.34 -4.82
N ILE A 34 -7.41 7.73 -6.07
CA ILE A 34 -7.35 9.15 -6.46
C ILE A 34 -8.70 9.83 -6.19
N VAL A 35 -9.80 9.21 -6.62
CA VAL A 35 -11.15 9.74 -6.37
C VAL A 35 -11.45 9.82 -4.87
N LEU A 36 -11.13 8.78 -4.10
CA LEU A 36 -11.31 8.78 -2.64
C LEU A 36 -10.48 9.86 -1.94
N LEU A 37 -9.24 10.12 -2.39
CA LEU A 37 -8.39 11.16 -1.83
C LEU A 37 -8.99 12.56 -2.05
N PHE A 38 -9.53 12.82 -3.24
CA PHE A 38 -10.21 14.09 -3.53
C PHE A 38 -11.47 14.25 -2.68
N ILE A 39 -12.32 13.22 -2.64
CA ILE A 39 -13.57 13.25 -1.88
C ILE A 39 -13.27 13.39 -0.37
N GLY A 40 -12.34 12.59 0.16
CA GLY A 40 -11.97 12.61 1.57
C GLY A 40 -11.40 13.96 2.00
N ASN A 41 -10.48 14.54 1.21
CA ASN A 41 -9.97 15.88 1.49
C ASN A 41 -11.06 16.94 1.43
N PHE A 42 -11.91 16.90 0.40
CA PHE A 42 -12.99 17.88 0.27
C PHE A 42 -13.97 17.83 1.45
N ILE A 43 -14.28 16.63 1.94
CA ILE A 43 -15.16 16.41 3.08
C ILE A 43 -14.52 16.89 4.40
N ASN A 44 -13.24 16.60 4.61
CA ASN A 44 -12.55 16.93 5.87
C ASN A 44 -12.10 18.39 5.94
N VAL A 45 -11.75 19.05 4.82
CA VAL A 45 -11.33 20.46 4.82
C VAL A 45 -12.49 21.41 5.16
N THR A 46 -13.73 21.00 4.90
CA THR A 46 -14.94 21.76 5.26
C THR A 46 -15.39 21.55 6.71
N ARG A 47 -14.74 20.64 7.44
CA ARG A 47 -15.05 20.31 8.83
C ARG A 47 -14.04 20.95 9.77
N ASP A 48 -14.43 21.04 11.04
CA ASP A 48 -13.47 21.35 12.09
C ASP A 48 -12.38 20.26 12.12
N PRO A 49 -11.09 20.60 12.23
CA PRO A 49 -10.01 19.62 12.31
C PRO A 49 -10.19 18.57 13.41
N LEU A 50 -10.87 18.91 14.52
CA LEU A 50 -11.13 17.98 15.62
C LEU A 50 -12.29 17.01 15.33
N GLU A 51 -13.12 17.30 14.33
CA GLU A 51 -14.26 16.47 13.90
C GLU A 51 -14.01 15.80 12.55
N SER A 52 -12.74 15.75 12.11
CA SER A 52 -12.35 15.11 10.87
C SER A 52 -12.70 13.62 10.87
N ILE A 53 -13.17 13.12 9.73
CA ILE A 53 -13.53 11.72 9.57
C ILE A 53 -12.24 10.91 9.39
N TRP A 54 -11.84 10.22 10.46
CA TRP A 54 -10.55 9.54 10.57
C TRP A 54 -10.23 8.58 9.40
N PHE A 55 -11.21 7.85 8.86
CA PHE A 55 -10.97 6.88 7.78
C PHE A 55 -10.89 7.52 6.39
N LEU A 56 -11.29 8.79 6.25
CA LEU A 56 -11.14 9.59 5.04
C LEU A 56 -9.87 10.45 5.07
N GLU A 57 -9.12 10.39 6.16
CA GLU A 57 -7.84 11.04 6.28
C GLU A 57 -6.85 10.56 5.21
N THR A 58 -6.09 11.50 4.66
CA THR A 58 -5.13 11.24 3.58
C THR A 58 -4.15 10.13 3.96
N HIS A 59 -3.64 10.14 5.19
CA HIS A 59 -2.66 9.15 5.64
C HIS A 59 -3.27 7.74 5.76
N VAL A 60 -4.54 7.62 6.19
CA VAL A 60 -5.25 6.34 6.27
C VAL A 60 -5.52 5.81 4.87
N LEU A 61 -6.03 6.64 3.96
CA LEU A 61 -6.29 6.25 2.58
C LEU A 61 -5.03 5.80 1.85
N LEU A 62 -3.90 6.50 2.02
CA LEU A 62 -2.61 6.10 1.44
C LEU A 62 -2.12 4.76 1.99
N PHE A 63 -2.33 4.49 3.28
CA PHE A 63 -1.95 3.22 3.87
C PHE A 63 -2.78 2.05 3.31
N VAL A 64 -4.10 2.21 3.23
CA VAL A 64 -4.99 1.21 2.62
C VAL A 64 -4.63 1.02 1.14
N PHE A 65 -4.29 2.08 0.41
CA PHE A 65 -3.83 2.01 -0.98
C PHE A 65 -2.59 1.14 -1.14
N ILE A 66 -1.58 1.32 -0.29
CA ILE A 66 -0.34 0.53 -0.30
C ILE A 66 -0.67 -0.95 -0.05
N ILE A 67 -1.47 -1.25 0.97
CA ILE A 67 -1.87 -2.63 1.29
C ILE A 67 -2.60 -3.27 0.12
N ALA A 68 -3.59 -2.58 -0.46
CA ALA A 68 -4.38 -3.10 -1.58
C ALA A 68 -3.49 -3.37 -2.81
N SER A 69 -2.57 -2.45 -3.11
CA SER A 69 -1.66 -2.57 -4.26
C SER A 69 -0.65 -3.71 -4.09
N GLU A 70 0.01 -3.80 -2.93
CA GLU A 70 1.01 -4.84 -2.67
C GLU A 70 0.36 -6.23 -2.50
N THR A 71 -0.86 -6.30 -1.96
CA THR A 71 -1.63 -7.56 -1.89
C THR A 71 -1.98 -8.05 -3.29
N THR A 72 -2.47 -7.15 -4.15
CA THR A 72 -2.76 -7.48 -5.56
C THR A 72 -1.51 -8.01 -6.25
N ARG A 73 -0.38 -7.31 -6.08
CA ARG A 73 0.91 -7.74 -6.61
C ARG A 73 1.31 -9.12 -6.09
N ALA A 74 1.24 -9.37 -4.79
CA ALA A 74 1.61 -10.67 -4.20
C ALA A 74 0.72 -11.81 -4.72
N ILE A 75 -0.59 -11.58 -4.89
CA ILE A 75 -1.52 -12.56 -5.47
C ILE A 75 -1.15 -12.85 -6.93
N MET A 76 -0.85 -11.81 -7.71
CA MET A 76 -0.47 -11.96 -9.12
C MET A 76 0.89 -12.65 -9.26
N GLU A 77 1.86 -12.33 -8.42
CA GLU A 77 3.16 -13.00 -8.38
C GLU A 77 3.02 -14.47 -8.00
N LYS A 78 2.18 -14.78 -7.00
CA LYS A 78 1.92 -16.17 -6.61
C LYS A 78 1.32 -17.00 -7.74
N ARG A 79 0.51 -16.39 -8.60
CA ARG A 79 -0.20 -17.08 -9.69
C ARG A 79 0.56 -17.08 -11.02
N PHE A 80 1.33 -16.04 -11.32
CA PHE A 80 1.86 -15.78 -12.66
C PHE A 80 3.36 -15.47 -12.72
N ALA A 81 4.07 -15.31 -11.59
CA ALA A 81 5.51 -15.05 -11.66
C ALA A 81 6.27 -16.31 -12.07
N GLU A 82 7.27 -16.14 -12.94
CA GLU A 82 8.23 -17.19 -13.31
C GLU A 82 9.00 -17.69 -12.07
N ASN A 83 9.37 -16.76 -11.19
CA ASN A 83 10.00 -17.08 -9.91
C ASN A 83 8.97 -17.13 -8.78
N LYS A 84 8.69 -18.34 -8.28
CA LYS A 84 7.76 -18.56 -7.16
C LYS A 84 8.21 -17.90 -5.84
N ASN A 85 9.47 -17.51 -5.69
CA ASN A 85 9.92 -16.81 -4.48
C ASN A 85 9.58 -15.32 -4.47
N ASP A 86 9.15 -14.76 -5.60
CA ASP A 86 8.82 -13.34 -5.71
C ASP A 86 7.65 -12.95 -4.80
N TYR A 87 6.59 -13.76 -4.76
CA TYR A 87 5.44 -13.45 -3.89
C TYR A 87 5.83 -13.51 -2.41
N ILE A 88 6.76 -14.39 -2.02
CA ILE A 88 7.24 -14.52 -0.64
C ILE A 88 7.97 -13.24 -0.25
N PHE A 89 8.81 -12.72 -1.15
CA PHE A 89 9.52 -11.46 -0.92
C PHE A 89 8.55 -10.29 -0.79
N THR A 90 7.59 -10.14 -1.71
CA THR A 90 6.58 -9.08 -1.67
C THR A 90 5.72 -9.16 -0.41
N THR A 91 5.31 -10.37 -0.01
CA THR A 91 4.52 -10.58 1.21
C THR A 91 5.31 -10.21 2.47
N LEU A 92 6.57 -10.64 2.58
CA LEU A 92 7.42 -10.30 3.71
C LEU A 92 7.71 -8.80 3.78
N GLN A 93 7.89 -8.15 2.63
CA GLN A 93 8.06 -6.71 2.56
C GLN A 93 6.81 -5.97 3.03
N LEU A 94 5.62 -6.41 2.59
CA LEU A 94 4.34 -5.84 3.04
C LEU A 94 4.16 -5.99 4.55
N VAL A 95 4.40 -7.19 5.09
CA VAL A 95 4.31 -7.46 6.54
C VAL A 95 5.29 -6.58 7.33
N PHE A 96 6.54 -6.48 6.88
CA PHE A 96 7.53 -5.62 7.52
C PHE A 96 7.08 -4.15 7.53
N MET A 97 6.59 -3.64 6.39
CA MET A 97 6.12 -2.26 6.28
C MET A 97 4.91 -1.98 7.18
N SER A 98 3.94 -2.91 7.23
CA SER A 98 2.78 -2.81 8.11
C SER A 98 3.16 -2.81 9.59
N ILE A 99 4.11 -3.66 10.01
CA ILE A 99 4.59 -3.70 11.40
C ILE A 99 5.35 -2.40 11.74
N SER A 100 6.24 -1.94 10.87
CA SER A 100 6.95 -0.67 11.07
C SER A 100 5.96 0.49 11.23
N PHE A 101 4.93 0.55 10.38
CA PHE A 101 3.91 1.58 10.46
C PHE A 101 3.10 1.50 11.76
N LEU A 102 2.59 0.32 12.13
CA LEU A 102 1.89 0.12 13.40
C LEU A 102 2.75 0.57 14.60
N SER A 103 4.04 0.22 14.59
CA SER A 103 4.97 0.65 15.64
C SER A 103 5.08 2.17 15.73
N LEU A 104 5.13 2.89 14.60
CA LEU A 104 5.21 4.35 14.61
C LEU A 104 3.97 5.01 15.23
N PHE A 105 2.78 4.45 14.95
CA PHE A 105 1.52 4.95 15.50
C PHE A 105 1.33 4.61 16.97
N THR A 106 1.67 3.38 17.40
CA THR A 106 1.47 2.97 18.79
C THR A 106 2.50 3.58 19.75
N THR A 107 3.73 3.81 19.29
CA THR A 107 4.79 4.34 20.16
C THR A 107 4.83 5.86 20.23
N ASN A 108 3.86 6.56 19.61
CA ASN A 108 3.85 8.02 19.46
C ASN A 108 5.23 8.53 18.97
N PHE A 109 5.85 7.80 18.03
CA PHE A 109 7.26 7.97 17.66
C PHE A 109 7.57 9.40 17.20
N PHE A 110 6.60 10.06 16.56
CA PHE A 110 6.72 11.44 16.08
C PHE A 110 6.27 12.50 17.10
N GLY A 111 5.80 12.10 18.29
CA GLY A 111 5.31 13.01 19.32
C GLY A 111 4.06 13.80 18.93
N TRP A 112 3.28 13.30 17.96
CA TRP A 112 2.09 14.01 17.43
C TRP A 112 0.93 14.07 18.43
N PHE A 113 0.87 13.17 19.40
CA PHE A 113 -0.16 13.17 20.45
C PHE A 113 0.33 13.81 21.76
N ARG A 114 0.74 15.09 21.74
CA ARG A 114 1.04 15.86 22.97
C ARG A 114 0.17 17.10 23.08
#